data_AF-A0A263DPW4-F1
#
_entry.id   AF-A0A263DPW4-F1
#
_cell.length_a   1.000
_cell.length_b   1.000
_cell.length_c   1.000
_cell.angle_alpha   90.00
_cell.angle_beta   90.00
_cell.angle_gamma   90.00
#
_symmetry.space_group_name_H-M   'P 1'
#
loop_
_entity.id
_entity.type
_entity.pdbx_description
1 polymer ?
#
loop_
_entity_poly.entity_id
_entity_poly.type
_entity_poly.pdbx_seq_one_letter_code
_entity_poly.pdbx_strand_id
1 'polypeptide(L)'
;MTQYMPQYPPVGPGYYAPPPPPPQNGLGTAGFVLGLLGLLFSFIPLIGVIAWPLVLLALVFAGIGLSKVRSGRATNKGLTIAGLVCAVIGLLICILYAAAFSAALSTTSPTPLGTSAQAPGGVQIAPAASAGIGDTVQDGFFTFTVTDVKTGIQALGESFLRTEAQGSYVLVDVTVTNTGTEAATFLGGNQTLLDAQGREFEADSSAALMNVPDSESFFTEINPGNSVDGVLVFDVPEGLSPTAIELHESMFSGGALVSLAG
;
A
#
# COMPACT_ATOMS: atom_id res chain seq x y z
N MET A 1 6.09 -48.51 90.74
CA MET A 1 5.39 -48.45 89.45
C MET A 1 6.27 -47.67 88.48
N THR A 2 7.07 -48.36 87.67
CA THR A 2 7.88 -47.74 86.61
C THR A 2 7.04 -47.67 85.34
N GLN A 3 6.67 -46.45 84.92
CA GLN A 3 5.96 -46.23 83.66
C GLN A 3 6.89 -46.50 82.47
N TYR A 4 6.44 -47.36 81.57
CA TYR A 4 7.05 -47.59 80.26
C TYR A 4 6.53 -46.53 79.29
N MET A 5 7.40 -45.60 78.85
CA MET A 5 7.06 -44.66 77.78
C MET A 5 7.36 -45.33 76.42
N PRO A 6 6.38 -45.45 75.51
CA PRO A 6 6.62 -45.99 74.18
C PRO A 6 7.52 -45.04 73.38
N GLN A 7 8.71 -45.52 73.03
CA GLN A 7 9.64 -44.87 72.09
C GLN A 7 9.05 -44.97 70.68
N TYR A 8 8.77 -43.82 70.05
CA TYR A 8 8.41 -43.76 68.63
C TYR A 8 9.67 -43.82 67.76
N PRO A 9 9.64 -44.56 66.63
CA PRO A 9 10.76 -44.62 65.71
C PRO A 9 11.01 -43.25 65.05
N PRO A 10 12.27 -42.91 64.73
CA PRO A 10 12.61 -41.64 64.08
C PRO A 10 11.97 -41.56 62.70
N VAL A 11 11.29 -40.44 62.42
CA VAL A 11 10.69 -40.13 61.13
C VAL A 11 11.82 -39.91 60.11
N GLY A 12 11.94 -40.77 59.11
CA GLY A 12 12.97 -40.67 58.08
C GLY A 12 12.82 -39.41 57.21
N PRO A 13 13.89 -38.95 56.53
CA PRO A 13 13.82 -37.78 55.65
C PRO A 13 12.82 -38.05 54.51
N GLY A 14 11.74 -37.27 54.50
CA GLY A 14 10.71 -37.34 53.48
C GLY A 14 11.28 -36.94 52.12
N TYR A 15 11.18 -37.84 51.14
CA TYR A 15 11.41 -37.50 49.74
C TYR A 15 10.29 -36.57 49.27
N TYR A 16 10.58 -35.27 49.16
CA TYR A 16 9.70 -34.32 48.48
C TYR A 16 9.83 -34.55 46.97
N ALA A 17 8.75 -35.02 46.33
CA ALA A 17 8.67 -35.02 44.88
C ALA A 17 8.51 -33.56 44.39
N PRO A 18 9.26 -33.13 43.37
CA PRO A 18 9.08 -31.80 42.81
C PRO A 18 7.66 -31.63 42.22
N PRO A 19 7.06 -30.44 42.32
CA PRO A 19 5.74 -30.19 41.75
C PRO A 19 5.77 -30.32 40.22
N PRO A 20 4.66 -30.75 39.60
CA PRO A 20 4.58 -30.88 38.14
C PRO A 20 4.75 -29.52 37.45
N PRO A 21 5.35 -29.49 36.25
CA PRO A 21 5.55 -28.25 35.50
C PRO A 21 4.21 -27.64 35.05
N PRO A 22 4.12 -26.30 34.93
CA PRO A 22 2.90 -25.63 34.52
C PRO A 22 2.53 -25.90 33.05
N PRO A 23 1.24 -25.85 32.69
CA PRO A 23 0.76 -26.10 31.33
C PRO A 23 1.22 -25.03 30.32
N GLN A 24 1.64 -25.45 29.13
CA GLN A 24 2.27 -24.60 28.11
C GLN A 24 1.26 -24.01 27.11
N ASN A 25 0.27 -23.27 27.60
CA ASN A 25 -0.86 -22.79 26.81
C ASN A 25 -0.53 -21.58 25.90
N GLY A 26 0.57 -20.86 26.15
CA GLY A 26 0.85 -19.54 25.54
C GLY A 26 0.83 -19.53 24.01
N LEU A 27 1.28 -20.60 23.37
CA LEU A 27 1.35 -20.68 21.91
C LEU A 27 -0.02 -20.89 21.26
N GLY A 28 -0.90 -21.67 21.90
CA GLY A 28 -2.29 -21.83 21.45
C GLY A 28 -3.08 -20.53 21.59
N THR A 29 -2.83 -19.76 22.65
CA THR A 29 -3.42 -18.43 22.83
C THR A 29 -2.92 -17.43 21.79
N ALA A 30 -1.61 -17.40 21.52
CA ALA A 30 -1.05 -16.53 20.48
C ALA A 30 -1.61 -16.84 19.09
N GLY A 31 -1.70 -18.13 18.73
CA GLY A 31 -2.33 -18.56 17.48
C GLY A 31 -3.80 -18.14 17.37
N PHE A 32 -4.55 -18.19 18.49
CA PHE A 32 -5.94 -17.72 18.52
C PHE A 32 -6.05 -16.20 18.29
N VAL A 33 -5.26 -15.39 19.00
CA VAL A 33 -5.31 -13.92 18.85
C VAL A 33 -4.93 -13.51 17.43
N LEU A 34 -3.86 -14.08 16.86
CA LEU A 34 -3.45 -13.79 15.49
C LEU A 34 -4.49 -14.27 14.46
N GLY A 35 -5.09 -15.45 14.68
CA GLY A 35 -6.14 -15.98 13.80
C GLY A 35 -7.40 -15.10 13.81
N LEU A 36 -7.79 -14.57 14.97
CA LEU A 36 -8.92 -13.65 15.10
C LEU A 36 -8.64 -12.31 14.42
N LEU A 37 -7.45 -11.73 14.62
CA LEU A 37 -7.06 -10.47 13.97
C LEU A 37 -6.97 -10.64 12.45
N GLY A 38 -6.38 -11.74 11.97
CA GLY A 38 -6.33 -12.05 10.54
C GLY A 38 -7.73 -12.19 9.93
N LEU A 39 -8.68 -12.84 10.63
CA LEU A 39 -10.06 -12.93 10.19
C LEU A 39 -10.75 -11.56 10.15
N LEU A 40 -10.57 -10.73 11.17
CA LEU A 40 -11.17 -9.39 11.22
C LEU A 40 -10.66 -8.49 10.09
N PHE A 41 -9.36 -8.49 9.83
CA PHE A 41 -8.77 -7.68 8.76
C PHE A 41 -9.04 -8.22 7.36
N SER A 42 -9.43 -9.50 7.21
CA SER A 42 -9.76 -10.08 5.90
C SER A 42 -10.95 -9.42 5.20
N PHE A 43 -11.78 -8.67 5.94
CA PHE A 43 -12.97 -8.00 5.41
C PHE A 43 -12.68 -6.62 4.79
N ILE A 44 -11.45 -6.10 4.93
CA ILE A 44 -11.05 -4.78 4.41
C ILE A 44 -10.12 -5.01 3.20
N PRO A 45 -10.59 -4.79 1.95
CA PRO A 45 -9.87 -5.20 0.74
C PRO A 45 -8.50 -4.52 0.54
N LEU A 46 -8.32 -3.27 0.98
CA LEU A 46 -7.02 -2.58 0.90
C LEU A 46 -5.99 -3.08 1.93
N ILE A 47 -6.43 -3.62 3.08
CA ILE A 47 -5.54 -4.11 4.16
C ILE A 47 -5.15 -5.58 3.92
N GLY A 48 -5.81 -6.27 3.00
CA GLY A 48 -5.60 -7.69 2.71
C GLY A 48 -4.15 -8.08 2.38
N VAL A 49 -3.36 -7.18 1.76
CA VAL A 49 -1.93 -7.42 1.47
C VAL A 49 -1.09 -7.50 2.75
N ILE A 50 -1.40 -6.68 3.76
CA ILE A 50 -0.73 -6.67 5.07
C ILE A 50 -1.20 -7.85 5.94
N ALA A 51 -2.37 -8.44 5.65
CA ALA A 51 -2.91 -9.57 6.40
C ALA A 51 -2.17 -10.90 6.14
N TRP A 52 -1.48 -11.05 5.00
CA TRP A 52 -0.80 -12.30 4.62
C TRP A 52 0.25 -12.79 5.64
N PRO A 53 1.19 -11.94 6.10
CA PRO A 53 2.13 -12.32 7.15
C PRO A 53 1.45 -12.73 8.46
N LEU A 54 0.38 -12.04 8.86
CA LEU A 54 -0.34 -12.34 10.11
C LEU A 54 -1.04 -13.71 10.04
N VAL A 55 -1.67 -14.01 8.91
CA VAL A 55 -2.36 -15.30 8.72
C VAL A 55 -1.36 -16.46 8.69
N LEU A 56 -0.19 -16.29 8.07
CA LEU A 56 0.88 -17.29 8.09
C LEU A 56 1.43 -17.52 9.51
N LEU A 57 1.69 -16.44 10.27
CA LEU A 57 2.13 -16.55 11.66
C LEU A 57 1.07 -17.23 12.54
N ALA A 58 -0.21 -16.92 12.33
CA ALA A 58 -1.33 -17.55 13.02
C ALA A 58 -1.34 -19.07 12.80
N LEU A 59 -1.17 -19.52 11.55
CA LEU A 59 -1.14 -20.95 11.20
C LEU A 59 0.05 -21.68 11.84
N VAL A 60 1.24 -21.05 11.85
CA VAL A 60 2.43 -21.63 12.48
C VAL A 60 2.23 -21.79 14.00
N PHE A 61 1.77 -20.74 14.68
CA PHE A 61 1.54 -20.80 16.13
C PHE A 61 0.39 -21.73 16.51
N ALA A 62 -0.70 -21.74 15.74
CA ALA A 62 -1.79 -22.70 15.94
C ALA A 62 -1.33 -24.16 15.73
N GLY A 63 -0.48 -24.42 14.72
CA GLY A 63 0.07 -25.75 14.44
C GLY A 63 1.00 -26.27 15.54
N ILE A 64 1.92 -25.44 16.03
CA ILE A 64 2.81 -25.82 17.14
C ILE A 64 2.00 -25.93 18.45
N GLY A 65 1.02 -25.05 18.68
CA GLY A 65 0.08 -25.15 19.80
C GLY A 65 -0.68 -26.48 19.81
N LEU A 66 -1.11 -26.94 18.64
CA LEU A 66 -1.79 -28.22 18.47
C LEU A 66 -0.87 -29.41 18.77
N SER A 67 0.40 -29.34 18.37
CA SER A 67 1.42 -30.33 18.74
C SER A 67 1.61 -30.42 20.27
N LYS A 68 1.65 -29.27 20.96
CA LYS A 68 1.74 -29.22 22.44
C LYS A 68 0.51 -29.81 23.12
N VAL A 69 -0.69 -29.55 22.60
CA VAL A 69 -1.95 -30.18 23.06
C VAL A 69 -1.92 -31.69 22.88
N ARG A 70 -1.47 -32.18 21.72
CA ARG A 70 -1.38 -33.62 21.43
C ARG A 70 -0.38 -34.33 22.34
N SER A 71 0.72 -33.66 22.68
CA SER A 71 1.73 -34.20 23.61
C SER A 71 1.36 -34.10 25.10
N GLY A 72 0.15 -33.65 25.43
CA GLY A 72 -0.32 -33.49 26.81
C GLY A 72 0.33 -32.34 27.59
N ARG A 73 1.15 -31.51 26.93
CA ARG A 73 1.86 -30.38 27.54
C ARG A 73 1.01 -29.11 27.64
N ALA A 74 -0.14 -29.06 26.97
CA ALA A 74 -1.07 -27.94 26.98
C ALA A 74 -2.51 -28.45 27.19
N THR A 75 -3.31 -27.66 27.89
CA THR A 75 -4.69 -28.02 28.29
C THR A 75 -5.76 -27.25 27.51
N ASN A 76 -5.38 -26.22 26.76
CA ASN A 76 -6.26 -25.33 26.00
C ASN A 76 -6.65 -25.85 24.61
N LYS A 77 -7.21 -27.08 24.55
CA LYS A 77 -7.58 -27.72 23.27
C LYS A 77 -8.58 -26.90 22.46
N GLY A 78 -9.68 -26.47 23.10
CA GLY A 78 -10.74 -25.72 22.44
C GLY A 78 -10.25 -24.41 21.82
N LEU A 79 -9.48 -23.63 22.58
CA LEU A 79 -8.92 -22.35 22.12
C LEU A 79 -7.96 -22.52 20.93
N THR A 80 -7.11 -23.55 21.00
CA THR A 80 -6.15 -23.85 19.92
C THR A 80 -6.86 -24.26 18.63
N ILE A 81 -7.93 -25.07 18.73
CA ILE A 81 -8.75 -25.48 17.60
C ILE A 81 -9.50 -24.27 17.02
N ALA A 82 -10.10 -23.44 17.87
CA ALA A 82 -10.78 -22.22 17.43
C ALA A 82 -9.83 -21.27 16.67
N GLY A 83 -8.61 -21.08 17.19
CA GLY A 83 -7.60 -20.25 16.53
C GLY A 83 -7.18 -20.78 15.17
N LEU A 84 -7.00 -22.09 15.05
CA LEU A 84 -6.70 -22.74 13.77
C LEU A 84 -7.84 -22.56 12.77
N VAL A 85 -9.10 -22.76 13.20
CA VAL A 85 -10.28 -22.59 12.35
C VAL A 85 -10.40 -21.15 11.87
N CYS A 86 -10.23 -20.15 12.76
CA CYS A 86 -10.25 -18.74 12.38
C CYS A 86 -9.16 -18.41 11.36
N ALA A 87 -7.94 -18.90 11.56
CA ALA A 87 -6.83 -18.67 10.62
C ALA A 87 -7.10 -19.30 9.24
N VAL A 88 -7.67 -20.51 9.18
CA VAL A 88 -8.04 -21.18 7.92
C VAL A 88 -9.16 -20.43 7.20
N ILE A 89 -10.21 -20.01 7.92
CA ILE A 89 -11.31 -19.24 7.33
C ILE A 89 -10.79 -17.89 6.79
N GLY A 90 -9.99 -17.18 7.57
CA GLY A 90 -9.37 -15.92 7.14
C GLY A 90 -8.49 -16.10 5.89
N LEU A 91 -7.71 -17.19 5.82
CA LEU A 91 -6.91 -17.52 4.64
C LEU A 91 -7.78 -17.78 3.41
N LEU A 92 -8.87 -18.55 3.55
CA LEU A 92 -9.78 -18.86 2.44
C LEU A 92 -10.44 -17.59 1.90
N ILE A 93 -10.91 -16.70 2.78
CA ILE A 93 -11.48 -15.40 2.38
C ILE A 93 -10.42 -14.56 1.64
N CYS A 94 -9.19 -14.48 2.15
CA CYS A 94 -8.11 -13.78 1.48
C CYS A 94 -7.78 -14.35 0.09
N ILE A 95 -7.73 -15.67 -0.06
CA ILE A 95 -7.48 -16.32 -1.36
C ILE A 95 -8.62 -16.01 -2.34
N LEU A 96 -9.87 -16.05 -1.90
CA LEU A 96 -11.02 -15.70 -2.73
C LEU A 96 -10.96 -14.25 -3.22
N TYR A 97 -10.63 -13.30 -2.35
CA TYR A 97 -10.43 -11.90 -2.73
C TYR A 97 -9.25 -11.73 -3.71
N ALA A 98 -8.12 -12.38 -3.46
CA ALA A 98 -6.96 -12.31 -4.35
C ALA A 98 -7.27 -12.89 -5.75
N ALA A 99 -8.03 -13.99 -5.81
CA ALA A 99 -8.49 -14.58 -7.06
C ALA A 99 -9.50 -13.69 -7.79
N ALA A 100 -10.45 -13.08 -7.07
CA ALA A 100 -11.41 -12.14 -7.64
C ALA A 100 -10.74 -10.87 -8.19
N PHE A 101 -9.74 -10.34 -7.47
CA PHE A 101 -8.94 -9.19 -7.92
C PHE A 101 -8.07 -9.53 -9.13
N SER A 102 -7.40 -10.69 -9.14
CA SER A 102 -6.61 -11.15 -10.29
C SER A 102 -7.49 -11.41 -11.52
N ALA A 103 -8.70 -11.94 -11.31
CA ALA A 103 -9.68 -12.11 -12.38
C ALA A 103 -10.16 -10.76 -12.94
N ALA A 104 -10.42 -9.77 -12.07
CA ALA A 104 -10.77 -8.42 -12.50
C ALA A 104 -9.68 -7.79 -13.39
N LEU A 105 -8.40 -7.93 -13.01
CA LEU A 105 -7.25 -7.48 -13.82
C LEU A 105 -7.12 -8.25 -15.14
N SER A 106 -7.49 -9.53 -15.18
CA SER A 106 -7.39 -10.36 -16.39
C SER A 106 -8.50 -10.07 -17.41
N THR A 107 -9.66 -9.59 -16.96
CA THR A 107 -10.75 -9.11 -17.85
C THR A 107 -10.45 -7.77 -18.51
N THR A 108 -9.41 -7.05 -18.07
CA THR A 108 -8.91 -5.85 -18.75
C THR A 108 -7.84 -6.22 -19.77
N SER A 109 -8.15 -7.18 -20.64
CA SER A 109 -7.44 -7.26 -21.92
C SER A 109 -8.00 -6.14 -22.80
N PRO A 110 -7.20 -5.17 -23.27
CA PRO A 110 -7.68 -4.23 -24.27
C PRO A 110 -8.17 -5.07 -25.45
N THR A 111 -9.46 -4.95 -25.76
CA THR A 111 -10.01 -5.53 -26.98
C THR A 111 -9.18 -4.96 -28.12
N PRO A 112 -8.42 -5.76 -28.89
CA PRO A 112 -7.75 -5.24 -30.05
C PRO A 112 -8.87 -4.79 -30.98
N LEU A 113 -9.01 -3.48 -31.18
CA LEU A 113 -9.79 -2.97 -32.29
C LEU A 113 -9.13 -3.53 -33.56
N GLY A 114 -9.76 -4.56 -34.11
CA GLY A 114 -9.43 -5.10 -35.40
C GLY A 114 -9.72 -4.03 -36.45
N THR A 115 -8.70 -3.23 -36.77
CA THR A 115 -8.60 -2.52 -38.04
C THR A 115 -7.38 -3.08 -38.74
N SER A 116 -7.68 -3.86 -39.78
CA SER A 116 -6.74 -4.38 -40.76
C SER A 116 -5.79 -3.31 -41.27
N ALA A 117 -4.51 -3.49 -40.99
CA ALA A 117 -3.42 -2.74 -41.59
C ALA A 117 -3.27 -3.14 -43.07
N GLN A 118 -3.46 -2.17 -43.96
CA GLN A 118 -2.88 -2.19 -45.29
C GLN A 118 -2.12 -0.88 -45.50
N ALA A 119 -0.80 -0.96 -45.36
CA ALA A 119 0.13 0.05 -45.90
C ALA A 119 0.32 -0.28 -47.39
N PRO A 120 0.50 0.70 -48.30
CA PRO A 120 1.66 1.59 -48.21
C PRO A 120 1.42 3.06 -48.64
N GLY A 121 2.07 3.96 -47.91
CA GLY A 121 2.21 5.36 -48.28
C GLY A 121 2.94 6.06 -47.15
N GLY A 122 4.25 6.24 -47.27
CA GLY A 122 5.05 6.94 -46.28
C GLY A 122 4.53 8.35 -46.08
N VAL A 123 3.80 8.56 -44.99
CA VAL A 123 3.73 9.86 -44.35
C VAL A 123 4.87 9.86 -43.36
N GLN A 124 5.86 10.70 -43.63
CA GLN A 124 6.85 11.08 -42.63
C GLN A 124 6.07 11.51 -41.38
N ILE A 125 6.25 10.78 -40.28
CA ILE A 125 5.85 11.27 -38.97
C ILE A 125 6.76 12.48 -38.74
N ALA A 126 6.24 13.68 -39.00
CA ALA A 126 6.80 14.87 -38.42
C ALA A 126 6.90 14.59 -36.91
N PRO A 127 8.05 14.83 -36.25
CA PRO A 127 8.14 14.71 -34.81
C PRO A 127 6.94 15.45 -34.23
N ALA A 128 6.10 14.77 -33.45
CA ALA A 128 5.07 15.47 -32.71
C ALA A 128 5.81 16.58 -31.97
N ALA A 129 5.47 17.83 -32.27
CA ALA A 129 6.00 18.94 -31.49
C ALA A 129 5.77 18.58 -30.03
N SER A 130 6.83 18.51 -29.23
CA SER A 130 6.72 18.19 -27.83
C SER A 130 5.81 19.24 -27.20
N ALA A 131 4.64 18.82 -26.71
CA ALA A 131 3.69 19.72 -26.05
C ALA A 131 4.43 20.45 -24.93
N GLY A 132 4.25 21.76 -24.84
CA GLY A 132 4.88 22.60 -23.83
C GLY A 132 3.91 23.01 -22.72
N ILE A 133 4.41 23.84 -21.81
CA ILE A 133 3.56 24.52 -20.82
C ILE A 133 2.47 25.31 -21.55
N GLY A 134 1.21 25.12 -21.13
CA GLY A 134 0.02 25.72 -21.72
C GLY A 134 -0.66 24.87 -22.79
N ASP A 135 0.03 23.86 -23.35
CA ASP A 135 -0.59 22.92 -24.29
C ASP A 135 -1.39 21.86 -23.53
N THR A 136 -2.54 21.47 -24.08
CA THR A 136 -3.33 20.35 -23.55
C THR A 136 -2.84 19.04 -24.14
N VAL A 137 -2.51 18.10 -23.26
CA VAL A 137 -2.17 16.72 -23.60
C VAL A 137 -3.22 15.74 -23.06
N GLN A 138 -3.24 14.52 -23.58
CA GLN A 138 -4.22 13.51 -23.18
C GLN A 138 -3.53 12.18 -22.89
N ASP A 139 -3.92 11.54 -21.80
CA ASP A 139 -3.64 10.14 -21.52
C ASP A 139 -4.91 9.47 -21.00
N GLY A 140 -5.29 8.35 -21.63
CA GLY A 140 -6.59 7.72 -21.40
C GLY A 140 -7.77 8.70 -21.58
N PHE A 141 -8.58 8.83 -20.53
CA PHE A 141 -9.75 9.73 -20.49
C PHE A 141 -9.48 11.04 -19.73
N PHE A 142 -8.28 11.26 -19.22
CA PHE A 142 -7.90 12.56 -18.66
C PHE A 142 -7.15 13.40 -19.69
N THR A 143 -7.47 14.68 -19.73
CA THR A 143 -6.65 15.68 -20.40
C THR A 143 -5.97 16.56 -19.36
N PHE A 144 -4.72 16.91 -19.62
CA PHE A 144 -3.88 17.66 -18.71
C PHE A 144 -3.37 18.92 -19.39
N THR A 145 -3.26 20.00 -18.63
CA THR A 145 -2.57 21.23 -19.05
C THR A 145 -1.66 21.67 -17.93
N VAL A 146 -0.35 21.73 -18.19
CA VAL A 146 0.60 22.35 -17.25
C VAL A 146 0.49 23.86 -17.42
N THR A 147 0.21 24.60 -16.34
CA THR A 147 -0.06 26.04 -16.39
C THR A 147 1.10 26.88 -15.86
N ASP A 148 1.86 26.36 -14.89
CA ASP A 148 3.02 27.04 -14.30
C ASP A 148 4.00 26.04 -13.69
N VAL A 149 5.28 26.44 -13.57
CA VAL A 149 6.33 25.64 -12.92
C VAL A 149 7.20 26.56 -12.06
N LYS A 150 7.29 26.24 -10.77
CA LYS A 150 8.11 26.96 -9.79
C LYS A 150 9.20 26.04 -9.26
N THR A 151 10.45 26.51 -9.27
CA THR A 151 11.62 25.71 -8.89
C THR A 151 12.40 26.35 -7.74
N GLY A 152 13.24 25.57 -7.06
CA GLY A 152 14.19 26.07 -6.06
C GLY A 152 13.59 26.40 -4.69
N ILE A 153 12.39 25.89 -4.39
CA ILE A 153 11.69 26.17 -3.14
C ILE A 153 12.31 25.33 -2.00
N GLN A 154 12.74 25.96 -0.91
CA GLN A 154 13.48 25.26 0.15
C GLN A 154 12.57 24.59 1.18
N ALA A 155 11.37 25.14 1.39
CA ALA A 155 10.41 24.63 2.34
C ALA A 155 8.99 24.98 1.90
N LEU A 156 8.05 24.13 2.29
CA LEU A 156 6.62 24.32 2.07
C LEU A 156 5.90 24.48 3.41
N GLY A 157 4.79 25.23 3.41
CA GLY A 157 3.97 25.46 4.59
C GLY A 157 4.54 26.46 5.59
N GLU A 158 3.78 26.72 6.65
CA GLU A 158 4.15 27.68 7.70
C GLU A 158 4.14 27.04 9.09
N SER A 159 4.94 27.61 9.98
CA SER A 159 4.98 27.28 11.41
C SER A 159 5.09 25.77 11.66
N PHE A 160 4.08 25.14 12.28
CA PHE A 160 4.12 23.72 12.67
C PHE A 160 3.91 22.74 11.52
N LEU A 161 3.38 23.17 10.37
CA LEU A 161 3.20 22.32 9.20
C LEU A 161 4.42 22.36 8.27
N ARG A 162 5.32 23.33 8.47
CA ARG A 162 6.48 23.58 7.62
C ARG A 162 7.32 22.30 7.43
N THR A 163 7.58 21.98 6.17
CA THR A 163 8.41 20.85 5.76
C THR A 163 9.56 21.35 4.89
N GLU A 164 10.79 20.99 5.24
CA GLU A 164 12.00 21.33 4.47
C GLU A 164 12.26 20.28 3.40
N ALA A 165 12.69 20.72 2.21
CA ALA A 165 13.10 19.82 1.14
C ALA A 165 14.40 19.07 1.51
N GLN A 166 14.60 17.89 0.96
CA GLN A 166 15.91 17.22 0.99
C GLN A 166 16.93 17.94 0.10
N GLY A 167 16.48 18.49 -1.03
CA GLY A 167 17.25 19.43 -1.83
C GLY A 167 16.46 20.71 -2.05
N SER A 168 15.58 20.70 -3.03
CA SER A 168 14.63 21.79 -3.29
C SER A 168 13.36 21.25 -3.90
N TYR A 169 12.22 21.86 -3.60
CA TYR A 169 10.95 21.55 -4.23
C TYR A 169 10.81 22.17 -5.61
N VAL A 170 10.20 21.40 -6.50
CA VAL A 170 9.59 21.86 -7.76
C VAL A 170 8.08 21.71 -7.62
N LEU A 171 7.35 22.79 -7.90
CA LEU A 171 5.89 22.84 -7.91
C LEU A 171 5.43 22.98 -9.36
N VAL A 172 4.57 22.07 -9.81
CA VAL A 172 4.00 22.10 -11.16
C VAL A 172 2.49 22.29 -11.03
N ASP A 173 2.01 23.45 -11.46
CA ASP A 173 0.58 23.76 -11.51
C ASP A 173 -0.05 23.06 -12.72
N VAL A 174 -1.11 22.27 -12.50
CA VAL A 174 -1.75 21.44 -13.53
C VAL A 174 -3.27 21.54 -13.42
N THR A 175 -3.93 21.69 -14.57
CA THR A 175 -5.37 21.50 -14.73
C THR A 175 -5.62 20.09 -15.29
N VAL A 176 -6.48 19.32 -14.62
CA VAL A 176 -6.88 17.97 -15.03
C VAL A 176 -8.37 17.96 -15.35
N THR A 177 -8.75 17.42 -16.50
CA THR A 177 -10.16 17.33 -16.93
C THR A 177 -10.55 15.90 -17.26
N ASN A 178 -11.64 15.41 -16.70
CA ASN A 178 -12.20 14.12 -17.06
C ASN A 178 -13.04 14.24 -18.34
N THR A 179 -12.55 13.69 -19.44
CA THR A 179 -13.25 13.64 -20.75
C THR A 179 -13.96 12.32 -21.02
N GLY A 180 -13.90 11.39 -20.05
CA GLY A 180 -14.60 10.12 -20.09
C GLY A 180 -16.09 10.23 -19.78
N THR A 181 -16.73 9.08 -19.60
CA THR A 181 -18.17 8.97 -19.33
C THR A 181 -18.51 8.56 -17.89
N GLU A 182 -17.49 8.21 -17.09
CA GLU A 182 -17.63 7.78 -15.69
C GLU A 182 -16.73 8.63 -14.79
N ALA A 183 -17.09 8.72 -13.50
CA ALA A 183 -16.25 9.38 -12.52
C ALA A 183 -14.94 8.60 -12.35
N ALA A 184 -13.82 9.30 -12.22
CA ALA A 184 -12.51 8.69 -12.07
C ALA A 184 -11.67 9.46 -11.06
N THR A 185 -10.88 8.73 -10.28
CA THR A 185 -9.97 9.33 -9.29
C THR A 185 -8.65 9.68 -9.97
N PHE A 186 -8.27 10.95 -9.89
CA PHE A 186 -6.93 11.37 -10.26
C PHE A 186 -5.97 11.21 -9.07
N LEU A 187 -4.79 10.65 -9.34
CA LEU A 187 -3.74 10.39 -8.35
C LEU A 187 -2.48 11.18 -8.71
N GLY A 188 -2.20 12.23 -7.94
CA GLY A 188 -0.99 13.06 -8.13
C GLY A 188 0.31 12.31 -7.87
N GLY A 189 0.26 11.20 -7.12
CA GLY A 189 1.42 10.34 -6.88
C GLY A 189 1.88 9.55 -8.10
N ASN A 190 1.08 9.47 -9.17
CA ASN A 190 1.43 8.72 -10.39
C ASN A 190 2.17 9.58 -11.43
N GLN A 191 2.52 10.82 -11.09
CA GLN A 191 3.13 11.76 -12.04
C GLN A 191 4.64 11.76 -11.85
N THR A 192 5.39 11.91 -12.95
CA THR A 192 6.85 11.73 -12.95
C THR A 192 7.54 12.95 -13.54
N LEU A 193 8.43 13.58 -12.77
CA LEU A 193 9.25 14.70 -13.24
C LEU A 193 10.58 14.17 -13.80
N LEU A 194 11.05 14.76 -14.90
CA LEU A 194 12.30 14.37 -15.57
C LEU A 194 13.28 15.53 -15.68
N ASP A 195 14.57 15.24 -15.55
CA ASP A 195 15.66 16.17 -15.84
C ASP A 195 16.37 15.90 -17.17
N ALA A 196 17.33 16.77 -17.52
CA ALA A 196 18.09 16.67 -18.76
C ALA A 196 18.95 15.40 -18.88
N GLN A 197 19.18 14.68 -17.78
CA GLN A 197 19.90 13.40 -17.77
C GLN A 197 18.94 12.20 -17.87
N GLY A 198 17.63 12.43 -17.90
CA GLY A 198 16.61 11.39 -17.88
C GLY A 198 16.44 10.74 -16.50
N ARG A 199 16.85 11.41 -15.42
CA ARG A 199 16.51 10.95 -14.07
C ARG A 199 15.06 11.27 -13.78
N GLU A 200 14.39 10.34 -13.12
CA GLU A 200 12.98 10.41 -12.75
C GLU A 200 12.84 10.79 -11.27
N PHE A 201 11.83 11.61 -10.97
CA PHE A 201 11.48 12.03 -9.62
C PHE A 201 9.97 11.85 -9.42
N GLU A 202 9.61 11.10 -8.39
CA GLU A 202 8.21 10.86 -8.02
C GLU A 202 7.61 12.06 -7.28
N ALA A 203 6.30 12.25 -7.42
CA ALA A 203 5.58 13.31 -6.73
C ALA A 203 5.44 13.05 -5.22
N ASP A 204 5.82 14.03 -4.39
CA ASP A 204 5.58 14.03 -2.95
C ASP A 204 4.14 14.50 -2.65
N SER A 205 3.22 13.55 -2.78
CA SER A 205 1.79 13.79 -2.50
C SER A 205 1.52 14.17 -1.04
N SER A 206 2.42 13.80 -0.11
CA SER A 206 2.26 14.11 1.31
C SER A 206 2.60 15.58 1.60
N ALA A 207 3.68 16.09 1.01
CA ALA A 207 4.03 17.51 1.08
C ALA A 207 2.97 18.38 0.38
N ALA A 208 2.47 17.95 -0.78
CA ALA A 208 1.39 18.63 -1.47
C ALA A 208 0.14 18.78 -0.59
N LEU A 209 -0.38 17.66 -0.05
CA LEU A 209 -1.59 17.63 0.78
C LEU A 209 -1.47 18.49 2.05
N MET A 210 -0.31 18.53 2.69
CA MET A 210 -0.14 19.17 3.99
C MET A 210 0.20 20.64 3.91
N ASN A 211 0.85 21.08 2.83
CA ASN A 211 1.56 22.36 2.80
C ASN A 211 1.26 23.26 1.60
N VAL A 212 0.52 22.77 0.60
CA VAL A 212 0.08 23.61 -0.51
C VAL A 212 -1.38 24.03 -0.26
N PRO A 213 -1.64 25.31 0.03
CA PRO A 213 -3.00 25.81 0.24
C PRO A 213 -3.79 25.73 -1.07
N ASP A 214 -5.09 25.44 -0.95
CA ASP A 214 -6.04 25.35 -2.08
C ASP A 214 -5.68 24.33 -3.17
N SER A 215 -4.64 23.50 -3.00
CA SER A 215 -4.50 22.29 -3.81
C SER A 215 -5.49 21.27 -3.26
N GLU A 216 -6.51 20.92 -4.06
CA GLU A 216 -7.26 19.68 -3.89
C GLU A 216 -6.24 18.56 -4.01
N SER A 217 -5.64 18.18 -2.87
CA SER A 217 -4.63 17.14 -2.76
C SER A 217 -5.04 15.99 -3.66
N PHE A 218 -4.24 15.69 -4.69
CA PHE A 218 -4.67 14.89 -5.85
C PHE A 218 -4.87 13.42 -5.50
N PHE A 219 -5.93 13.20 -4.73
CA PHE A 219 -6.71 12.01 -4.46
C PHE A 219 -8.15 12.47 -4.61
N THR A 220 -8.50 12.92 -5.81
CA THR A 220 -9.76 13.61 -6.08
C THR A 220 -10.53 12.86 -7.14
N GLU A 221 -11.80 12.56 -6.86
CA GLU A 221 -12.72 12.02 -7.85
C GLU A 221 -13.23 13.16 -8.74
N ILE A 222 -13.00 13.04 -10.04
CA ILE A 222 -13.41 14.01 -11.04
C ILE A 222 -14.56 13.39 -11.84
N ASN A 223 -15.74 14.01 -11.76
CA ASN A 223 -16.90 13.60 -12.56
C ASN A 223 -16.69 13.94 -14.05
N PRO A 224 -17.35 13.21 -14.98
CA PRO A 224 -17.30 13.48 -16.41
C PRO A 224 -17.58 14.95 -16.77
N GLY A 225 -16.72 15.53 -17.59
CA GLY A 225 -16.81 16.91 -18.06
C GLY A 225 -16.33 17.97 -17.07
N ASN A 226 -15.95 17.60 -15.85
CA ASN A 226 -15.40 18.54 -14.87
C ASN A 226 -13.87 18.62 -14.96
N SER A 227 -13.35 19.76 -14.50
CA SER A 227 -11.92 20.06 -14.37
C SER A 227 -11.57 20.39 -12.93
N VAL A 228 -10.35 20.05 -12.53
CA VAL A 228 -9.77 20.38 -11.24
C VAL A 228 -8.38 20.97 -11.47
N ASP A 229 -8.08 22.06 -10.78
CA ASP A 229 -6.75 22.65 -10.73
C ASP A 229 -6.04 22.18 -9.46
N GLY A 230 -4.73 21.99 -9.55
CA GLY A 230 -3.91 21.74 -8.37
C GLY A 230 -2.43 21.73 -8.67
N VAL A 231 -1.63 21.36 -7.67
CA VAL A 231 -0.18 21.46 -7.72
C VAL A 231 0.45 20.11 -7.42
N LEU A 232 1.30 19.66 -8.34
CA LEU A 232 2.19 18.51 -8.13
C LEU A 232 3.48 19.00 -7.49
N VAL A 233 3.92 18.35 -6.42
CA VAL A 233 5.12 18.71 -5.66
C VAL A 233 6.16 17.62 -5.84
N PHE A 234 7.40 18.00 -6.12
CA PHE A 234 8.53 17.09 -6.26
C PHE A 234 9.69 17.57 -5.40
N ASP A 235 10.29 16.70 -4.58
CA ASP A 235 11.54 16.98 -3.87
C ASP A 235 12.71 16.48 -4.73
N VAL A 236 13.55 17.41 -5.20
CA VAL A 236 14.62 17.13 -6.14
C VAL A 236 15.97 17.64 -5.60
N PRO A 237 17.12 17.15 -6.11
CA PRO A 237 18.41 17.70 -5.75
C PRO A 237 18.48 19.22 -5.94
N GLU A 238 19.24 19.91 -5.07
CA GLU A 238 19.45 21.35 -5.19
C GLU A 238 19.96 21.74 -6.58
N GLY A 239 19.40 22.82 -7.14
CA GLY A 239 19.81 23.36 -8.44
C GLY A 239 19.36 22.54 -9.64
N LEU A 240 18.53 21.50 -9.45
CA LEU A 240 17.95 20.75 -10.55
C LEU A 240 17.02 21.63 -11.39
N SER A 241 17.20 21.56 -12.72
CA SER A 241 16.30 22.17 -13.69
C SER A 241 15.49 21.07 -14.39
N PRO A 242 14.17 20.97 -14.13
CA PRO A 242 13.35 19.96 -14.80
C PRO A 242 13.22 20.28 -16.28
N THR A 243 13.19 19.26 -17.12
CA THR A 243 13.04 19.40 -18.57
C THR A 243 11.71 18.91 -19.07
N ALA A 244 11.09 17.96 -18.38
CA ALA A 244 9.79 17.41 -18.76
C ALA A 244 9.03 16.87 -17.55
N ILE A 245 7.74 16.66 -17.72
CA ILE A 245 6.88 15.89 -16.82
C ILE A 245 6.07 14.88 -17.64
N GLU A 246 5.94 13.67 -17.12
CA GLU A 246 5.05 12.65 -17.64
C GLU A 246 3.78 12.59 -16.78
N LEU A 247 2.64 12.78 -17.46
CA LEU A 247 1.33 12.87 -16.83
C LEU A 247 0.50 11.62 -17.15
N HIS A 248 -0.01 10.97 -16.12
CA HIS A 248 -0.66 9.67 -16.20
C HIS A 248 -2.09 9.73 -15.68
N GLU A 249 -3.01 9.13 -16.42
CA GLU A 249 -4.37 8.83 -15.97
C GLU A 249 -4.37 7.81 -14.83
N SER A 250 -3.56 6.76 -14.95
CA SER A 250 -3.40 5.72 -13.93
C SER A 250 -1.97 5.20 -13.91
N MET A 251 -1.59 4.45 -12.88
CA MET A 251 -0.24 3.90 -12.75
C MET A 251 0.16 2.91 -13.87
N PHE A 252 -0.78 2.52 -14.73
CA PHE A 252 -0.58 1.57 -15.82
C PHE A 252 -0.82 2.18 -17.20
N SER A 253 -1.14 3.47 -17.27
CA SER A 253 -1.42 4.16 -18.53
C SER A 253 -0.12 4.51 -19.28
N GLY A 254 -0.25 4.90 -20.54
CA GLY A 254 0.90 5.13 -21.43
C GLY A 254 1.64 6.44 -21.15
N GLY A 255 1.02 7.36 -20.42
CA GLY A 255 1.60 8.65 -20.07
C GLY A 255 1.52 9.67 -21.21
N ALA A 256 1.46 10.95 -20.83
CA ALA A 256 1.54 12.08 -21.74
C ALA A 256 2.71 12.98 -21.31
N LEU A 257 3.67 13.17 -22.21
CA LEU A 257 4.90 13.91 -21.92
C LEU A 257 4.75 15.38 -22.29
N VAL A 258 5.06 16.27 -21.33
CA VAL A 258 5.04 17.72 -21.49
C VAL A 258 6.43 18.28 -21.25
N SER A 259 6.94 19.07 -22.18
CA SER A 259 8.21 19.80 -22.06
C SER A 259 8.04 20.97 -21.09
N LEU A 260 8.91 21.01 -20.08
CA LEU A 260 8.99 22.10 -19.10
C LEU A 260 10.17 23.05 -19.37
N ALA A 261 11.03 22.70 -20.32
CA ALA A 261 12.10 23.58 -20.79
C ALA A 261 11.50 24.77 -21.55
N GLY A 262 11.50 25.94 -20.91
CA GLY A 262 11.26 27.26 -21.50
C GLY A 262 12.54 28.04 -21.73
#